data_AF-A0A9E3C3X7-F1
#
_entry.id   AF-A0A9E3C3X7-F1
#
_cell.length_a   1.000
_cell.length_b   1.000
_cell.length_c   1.000
_cell.angle_alpha   90.00
_cell.angle_beta   90.00
_cell.angle_gamma   90.00
#
_symmetry.space_group_name_H-M   'P 1'
#
loop_
_entity.id
_entity.type
_entity.pdbx_description
1 polymer ?
#
loop_
_entity_poly.entity_id
_entity_poly.type
_entity_poly.pdbx_seq_one_letter_code
_entity_poly.pdbx_strand_id
1 'polypeptide(L)'
;MTGTLRVERHQHPNGSTFQPWMLQLASPTCLMIAGLDDKTSPERIPNIRKVQLGPSSEQQTAQLKGLIGKSITVRLDDVFEPHTAWHVGDAVSTEFTIVRP
;
A
#
# COMPACT_ATOMS: atom_id res chain seq x y z
N MET A 1 -1.63 8.61 6.91
CA MET A 1 -1.23 9.14 5.59
C MET A 1 -2.45 9.38 4.72
N THR A 2 -2.40 10.35 3.82
CA THR A 2 -3.53 10.74 2.97
C THR A 2 -3.15 10.65 1.49
N GLY A 3 -4.04 10.11 0.67
CA GLY A 3 -3.82 9.94 -0.75
C GLY A 3 -5.08 9.54 -1.49
N THR A 4 -5.01 9.52 -2.82
CA THR A 4 -6.10 9.05 -3.68
C THR A 4 -6.03 7.54 -3.82
N LEU A 5 -7.12 6.84 -3.50
CA LEU A 5 -7.22 5.39 -3.71
C LEU A 5 -7.43 5.10 -5.21
N ARG A 6 -6.63 4.18 -5.75
CA ARG A 6 -6.73 3.68 -7.12
C ARG A 6 -6.66 2.15 -7.13
N VAL A 7 -7.16 1.57 -8.20
CA VAL A 7 -6.85 0.19 -8.58
C VAL A 7 -6.01 0.30 -9.84
N GLU A 8 -4.78 -0.18 -9.78
CA GLU A 8 -3.91 -0.22 -10.96
C GLU A 8 -4.00 -1.61 -11.59
N ARG A 9 -3.67 -1.75 -12.88
CA ARG A 9 -3.57 -3.05 -13.54
C ARG A 9 -2.10 -3.33 -13.79
N HIS A 10 -1.60 -4.44 -13.24
CA HIS A 10 -0.23 -4.88 -13.42
C HIS A 10 -0.19 -6.27 -14.06
N GLN A 11 0.88 -6.52 -14.82
CA GLN A 11 1.14 -7.80 -15.44
C GLN A 11 2.42 -8.38 -14.87
N HIS A 12 2.36 -9.63 -14.43
CA HIS A 12 3.52 -10.39 -14.03
C HIS A 12 4.35 -10.82 -15.24
N PRO A 13 5.66 -11.08 -15.05
CA PRO A 13 6.50 -11.67 -16.09
C PRO A 13 5.96 -13.00 -16.65
N ASN A 14 5.18 -13.75 -15.86
CA ASN A 14 4.55 -15.00 -16.29
C ASN A 14 3.27 -14.80 -17.14
N GLY A 15 2.90 -13.55 -17.46
CA GLY A 15 1.74 -13.20 -18.27
C GLY A 15 0.44 -12.99 -17.50
N SER A 16 0.35 -13.40 -16.23
CA SER A 16 -0.83 -13.17 -15.40
C SER A 16 -1.01 -11.68 -15.05
N THR A 17 -2.26 -11.24 -14.85
CA THR A 17 -2.54 -9.86 -14.43
C THR A 17 -3.14 -9.81 -13.04
N PHE A 18 -2.80 -8.79 -12.28
CA PHE A 18 -3.37 -8.51 -10.97
C PHE A 18 -3.73 -7.04 -10.84
N GLN A 19 -4.59 -6.76 -9.86
CA GLN A 19 -5.17 -5.44 -9.64
C GLN A 19 -4.94 -5.00 -8.19
N PRO A 20 -3.77 -4.42 -7.87
CA PRO A 20 -3.48 -3.98 -6.52
C PRO A 20 -4.25 -2.70 -6.17
N TRP A 21 -4.61 -2.59 -4.89
CA TRP A 21 -5.12 -1.35 -4.32
C TRP A 21 -3.94 -0.43 -4.03
N MET A 22 -3.96 0.75 -4.63
CA MET A 22 -2.87 1.71 -4.55
C MET A 22 -3.36 2.99 -3.89
N LEU A 23 -2.73 3.38 -2.79
CA LEU A 23 -2.87 4.71 -2.23
C LEU A 23 -1.79 5.61 -2.85
N GLN A 24 -2.20 6.49 -3.76
CA GLN A 24 -1.32 7.49 -4.33
C GLN A 24 -1.29 8.72 -3.41
N LEU A 25 -0.17 8.93 -2.73
CA LEU A 25 -0.02 9.99 -1.74
C LEU A 25 -0.08 11.38 -2.39
N ALA A 26 -0.75 12.31 -1.72
CA ALA A 26 -0.88 13.69 -2.19
C ALA A 26 0.48 14.43 -2.25
N SER A 27 1.43 14.01 -1.41
CA SER A 27 2.81 14.47 -1.42
C SER A 27 3.74 13.32 -1.04
N PRO A 28 5.00 13.31 -1.53
CA PRO A 28 5.98 12.31 -1.13
C PRO A 28 6.13 12.28 0.38
N THR A 29 6.07 11.10 0.96
CA THR A 29 6.15 10.90 2.41
C THR A 29 7.36 10.04 2.73
N CYS A 30 7.95 10.27 3.90
CA CYS A 30 8.98 9.39 4.42
C CYS A 30 8.33 8.36 5.35
N LEU A 31 8.66 7.08 5.16
CA LEU A 31 8.18 6.00 6.02
C LEU A 31 9.33 5.31 6.71
N MET A 32 9.07 4.85 7.93
CA MET A 32 9.90 3.86 8.59
C MET A 32 9.32 2.50 8.25
N ILE A 33 10.12 1.65 7.63
CA ILE A 33 9.75 0.28 7.29
C ILE A 33 10.41 -0.62 8.32
N ALA A 34 9.63 -1.52 8.91
CA ALA A 34 10.19 -2.53 9.79
C ALA A 34 11.07 -3.46 8.94
N GLY A 35 12.30 -3.69 9.38
CA GLY A 35 13.14 -4.74 8.79
C GLY A 35 12.38 -6.07 8.81
N LEU A 36 12.41 -6.81 7.70
CA LEU A 36 11.68 -8.08 7.55
C LEU A 36 12.26 -9.23 8.37
N ASP A 37 13.41 -9.01 9.02
CA ASP A 37 13.99 -9.93 9.97
C ASP A 37 14.29 -9.19 11.29
N ASP A 38 14.33 -9.93 12.40
CA ASP A 38 14.75 -9.43 13.73
C ASP A 38 16.21 -8.88 13.75
N LYS A 39 16.88 -8.82 12.59
CA LYS A 39 18.28 -8.44 12.40
C LYS A 39 18.45 -7.12 11.65
N THR A 40 17.42 -6.61 10.98
CA THR A 40 17.48 -5.36 10.22
C THR A 40 16.82 -4.24 11.03
N SER A 41 17.62 -3.21 11.34
CA SER A 41 17.11 -2.01 11.98
C SER A 41 16.04 -1.37 11.09
N PRO A 42 15.01 -0.72 11.68
CA PRO A 42 14.01 -0.01 10.89
C PRO A 42 14.67 0.92 9.87
N GLU A 43 14.38 0.71 8.60
CA GLU A 43 14.96 1.50 7.51
C GLU A 43 14.04 2.69 7.21
N ARG A 44 14.67 3.86 7.04
CA ARG A 44 13.96 5.07 6.67
C ARG A 44 13.95 5.19 5.15
N ILE A 45 12.78 5.02 4.53
CA ILE A 45 12.63 5.18 3.09
C ILE A 45 12.07 6.57 2.78
N PRO A 46 12.85 7.44 2.11
CA PRO A 46 12.37 8.74 1.68
C PRO A 46 11.52 8.63 0.40
N ASN A 47 10.71 9.66 0.15
CA ASN A 47 10.02 9.87 -1.14
C ASN A 47 9.02 8.78 -1.57
N ILE A 48 8.39 8.07 -0.63
CA ILE A 48 7.26 7.19 -0.92
C ILE A 48 6.13 8.00 -1.54
N ARG A 49 5.62 7.57 -2.69
CA ARG A 49 4.51 8.19 -3.43
C ARG A 49 3.33 7.26 -3.58
N LYS A 50 3.57 5.95 -3.62
CA LYS A 50 2.54 4.92 -3.77
C LYS A 50 2.70 3.86 -2.69
N VAL A 51 1.61 3.59 -1.98
CA VAL A 51 1.53 2.48 -1.03
C VAL A 51 0.52 1.48 -1.54
N GLN A 52 0.94 0.22 -1.68
CA GLN A 52 0.04 -0.88 -1.96
C GLN A 52 -0.68 -1.31 -0.68
N LEU A 53 -2.01 -1.36 -0.72
CA LEU A 53 -2.85 -1.79 0.39
C LEU A 53 -3.32 -3.23 0.12
N GLY A 54 -2.93 -4.17 0.99
CA GLY A 54 -3.38 -5.56 0.96
C GLY A 54 -4.53 -5.75 1.95
N PRO A 55 -5.80 -5.65 1.53
CA PRO A 55 -6.91 -5.81 2.47
C PRO A 55 -6.93 -7.22 3.08
N SER A 56 -7.14 -7.31 4.38
CA SER A 56 -7.13 -8.56 5.14
C SER A 56 -8.50 -9.27 5.19
N SER A 57 -9.55 -8.64 4.66
CA SER A 57 -10.91 -9.20 4.66
C SER A 57 -11.76 -8.75 3.46
N GLU A 58 -12.81 -9.51 3.18
CA GLU A 58 -13.83 -9.14 2.18
C GLU A 58 -14.54 -7.83 2.53
N GLN A 59 -14.80 -7.59 3.82
CA GLN A 59 -15.41 -6.35 4.28
C GLN A 59 -14.52 -5.13 3.97
N GLN A 60 -13.23 -5.22 4.28
CA GLN A 60 -12.28 -4.16 3.98
C GLN A 60 -12.12 -3.95 2.46
N THR A 61 -12.17 -5.05 1.68
CA THR A 61 -12.19 -4.99 0.21
C THR A 61 -13.42 -4.24 -0.30
N ALA A 62 -14.61 -4.52 0.25
CA ALA A 62 -15.84 -3.83 -0.12
C ALA A 62 -15.80 -2.34 0.23
N GLN A 63 -15.21 -1.97 1.38
CA GLN A 63 -14.98 -0.58 1.77
C GLN A 63 -14.08 0.14 0.76
N LEU A 64 -12.92 -0.44 0.42
CA LEU A 64 -12.00 0.13 -0.57
C LEU A 64 -12.66 0.32 -1.94
N LYS A 65 -13.46 -0.65 -2.38
CA LYS A 65 -14.20 -0.56 -3.65
C LYS A 65 -15.12 0.67 -3.70
N GLY A 66 -15.78 1.03 -2.59
CA GLY A 66 -16.62 2.22 -2.48
C GLY A 66 -15.85 3.56 -2.40
N LEU A 67 -14.52 3.50 -2.32
CA LEU A 67 -13.63 4.65 -2.15
C LEU A 67 -12.67 4.85 -3.34
N ILE A 68 -12.79 4.04 -4.41
CA ILE A 68 -11.97 4.21 -5.61
C ILE A 68 -12.11 5.64 -6.16
N GLY A 69 -10.98 6.28 -6.42
CA GLY A 69 -10.89 7.65 -6.91
C GLY A 69 -11.04 8.72 -5.83
N LYS A 70 -11.36 8.36 -4.58
CA LYS A 70 -11.49 9.31 -3.47
C LYS A 70 -10.15 9.52 -2.76
N SER A 71 -10.03 10.69 -2.14
CA SER A 71 -8.93 10.99 -1.22
C SER A 71 -9.26 10.39 0.13
N ILE A 72 -8.51 9.37 0.54
CA ILE A 72 -8.69 8.70 1.83
C ILE A 72 -7.49 8.94 2.73
N THR A 73 -7.73 8.90 4.03
CA THR A 73 -6.66 8.84 5.04
C THR A 73 -6.63 7.46 5.65
N VAL A 74 -5.47 6.82 5.63
CA VAL A 74 -5.23 5.53 6.27
C VAL A 74 -4.18 5.65 7.37
N ARG A 75 -4.32 4.84 8.41
CA ARG A 75 -3.28 4.55 9.40
C ARG A 75 -2.72 3.18 9.01
N LEU A 76 -1.41 3.10 8.80
CA LEU A 76 -0.74 1.84 8.52
C LEU A 76 -0.28 1.27 9.87
N ASP A 77 -0.63 0.02 10.14
CA ASP A 77 -0.17 -0.73 11.30
C ASP A 77 1.11 -1.52 10.96
N ASP A 78 1.30 -1.83 9.68
CA ASP A 78 2.51 -2.39 9.11
C ASP A 78 2.99 -1.63 7.86
N VAL A 79 4.29 -1.71 7.56
CA VAL A 79 4.84 -1.27 6.28
C VAL A 79 6.00 -2.20 5.93
N PHE A 80 6.02 -2.68 4.69
CA PHE A 80 7.06 -3.53 4.15
C PHE A 80 7.57 -3.01 2.81
N GLU A 81 8.80 -3.37 2.47
CA GLU A 81 9.34 -3.17 1.13
C GLU A 81 8.75 -4.19 0.12
N PRO A 82 8.72 -3.86 -1.18
CA PRO A 82 8.22 -4.75 -2.23
C PRO A 82 9.20 -5.90 -2.54
N HIS A 83 9.36 -6.90 -1.67
CA HIS A 83 10.35 -7.98 -1.91
C HIS A 83 9.89 -9.08 -2.89
N THR A 84 8.67 -8.99 -3.42
CA THR A 84 8.15 -9.97 -4.37
C THR A 84 7.66 -9.27 -5.62
N ALA A 85 7.67 -9.98 -6.75
CA ALA A 85 7.14 -9.49 -8.02
C ALA A 85 5.63 -9.12 -7.97
N TRP A 86 4.94 -9.38 -6.85
CA TRP A 86 3.52 -9.11 -6.59
C TRP A 86 3.27 -7.76 -5.89
N HIS A 87 4.36 -7.07 -5.52
CA HIS A 87 4.31 -5.77 -4.88
C HIS A 87 4.82 -4.70 -5.85
N VAL A 88 3.98 -3.71 -6.14
CA VAL A 88 4.23 -2.70 -7.19
C VAL A 88 4.12 -1.25 -6.70
N GLY A 89 3.86 -1.06 -5.41
CA GLY A 89 4.03 0.23 -4.74
C GLY A 89 5.48 0.47 -4.31
N ASP A 90 5.79 1.70 -3.88
CA ASP A 90 7.07 2.01 -3.23
C ASP A 90 7.14 1.36 -1.84
N ALA A 91 5.98 1.07 -1.24
CA ALA A 91 5.81 0.33 0.00
C ALA A 91 4.50 -0.48 -0.02
N VAL A 92 4.38 -1.44 0.88
CA VAL A 92 3.21 -2.32 1.04
C VAL A 92 2.74 -2.32 2.48
N SER A 93 1.43 -2.36 2.71
CA SER A 93 0.82 -2.57 4.02
C SER A 93 -0.30 -3.60 3.91
N THR A 94 -0.31 -4.60 4.79
CA THR A 94 -1.36 -5.63 4.90
C THR A 94 -2.27 -5.43 6.11
N GLU A 95 -1.84 -4.60 7.05
CA GLU A 95 -2.59 -4.17 8.22
C GLU A 95 -2.72 -2.64 8.20
N PHE A 96 -3.92 -2.17 7.90
CA PHE A 96 -4.22 -0.74 7.87
C PHE A 96 -5.67 -0.47 8.26
N THR A 97 -5.91 0.75 8.74
CA THR A 97 -7.24 1.26 9.07
C THR A 97 -7.56 2.49 8.22
N ILE A 98 -8.76 2.56 7.63
CA ILE A 98 -9.25 3.78 6.97
C ILE A 98 -9.78 4.72 8.07
N VAL A 99 -9.14 5.88 8.23
CA VAL A 99 -9.45 6.86 9.27
C VAL A 99 -10.38 7.95 8.76
N ARG A 100 -10.29 8.32 7.48
CA ARG A 100 -11.22 9.25 6.80
C ARG A 100 -11.46 8.81 5.35
N PRO A 101 -12.71 8.65 4.91
CA PRO A 101 -13.08 8.32 3.53
C PRO A 101 -13.09 9.53 2.60
#